data_AF-A0A7C3F4M2-F1
#
_entry.id   AF-A0A7C3F4M2-F1
#
_cell.length_a   1.000
_cell.length_b   1.000
_cell.length_c   1.000
_cell.angle_alpha   90.00
_cell.angle_beta   90.00
_cell.angle_gamma   90.00
#
_symmetry.space_group_name_H-M   'P 1'
#
loop_
_entity.id
_entity.type
_entity.pdbx_description
1 polymer ?
#
loop_
_entity_poly.entity_id
_entity_poly.type
_entity_poly.pdbx_seq_one_letter_code
_entity_poly.pdbx_strand_id
1 'polypeptide(L)' 'MALTSPAKIKVSRLIQACIVVKDAQKTIENYWNIFGIGPWEVFEHGVPVIHDLTYHGKPGSFSHKVAFATVGPAQ' A
#
# COMPACT_ATOMS: atom_id res chain seq x y z
N MET A 1 -18.39 24.05 -15.86
CA MET A 1 -16.96 24.43 -15.88
C MET A 1 -16.18 23.37 -15.11
N ALA A 2 -15.13 22.79 -15.69
CA ALA A 2 -14.34 21.77 -15.00
C ALA A 2 -13.50 22.44 -13.88
N LEU A 3 -13.61 21.94 -12.65
CA LEU A 3 -12.81 22.41 -11.52
C LEU A 3 -11.32 22.12 -11.78
N THR A 4 -10.49 23.17 -11.85
CA THR A 4 -9.04 23.03 -11.98
C THR A 4 -8.41 22.82 -10.60
N SER A 5 -7.65 21.73 -10.43
CA SER A 5 -6.92 21.45 -9.19
C SER A 5 -5.80 22.49 -8.95
N PRO A 6 -5.67 23.04 -7.73
CA PRO A 6 -4.60 23.98 -7.38
C PRO A 6 -3.23 23.30 -7.14
N ALA A 7 -3.12 21.99 -7.37
CA ALA A 7 -1.89 21.24 -7.11
C ALA A 7 -0.71 21.78 -7.93
N LYS A 8 0.37 22.14 -7.22
CA LYS A 8 1.63 22.61 -7.83
C LYS A 8 2.35 21.51 -8.61
N ILE A 9 2.25 20.26 -8.13
CA ILE A 9 2.79 19.08 -8.80
C ILE A 9 1.59 18.28 -9.33
N LYS A 10 1.54 18.12 -10.64
CA LYS A 10 0.50 17.32 -11.31
C LYS A 10 1.00 15.89 -11.44
N VAL A 11 0.33 14.97 -10.77
CA VAL A 11 0.58 13.53 -10.92
C VAL A 11 -0.17 13.06 -12.16
N SER A 12 0.56 12.66 -13.20
CA SER A 12 -0.02 12.17 -14.46
C SER A 12 -0.47 10.72 -14.39
N ARG A 13 0.15 9.92 -13.52
CA ARG A 13 -0.16 8.51 -13.30
C ARG A 13 0.15 8.12 -11.86
N LEU A 14 -0.81 7.46 -11.21
CA LEU A 14 -0.64 6.87 -9.88
C LEU A 14 -0.59 5.35 -10.04
N ILE A 15 0.54 4.74 -9.67
CA ILE A 15 0.71 3.28 -9.75
C ILE A 15 0.25 2.63 -8.44
N GLN A 16 0.58 3.22 -7.29
CA GLN A 16 0.30 2.64 -6.00
C GLN A 16 0.10 3.71 -4.93
N ALA A 17 -0.85 3.47 -4.03
CA ALA A 17 -1.02 4.21 -2.80
C ALA A 17 -0.99 3.22 -1.63
N CYS A 18 -0.12 3.44 -0.65
CA CYS A 18 0.03 2.59 0.53
C CYS A 18 -0.51 3.29 1.77
N ILE A 19 -1.25 2.54 2.60
CA ILE A 19 -1.81 3.04 3.86
C ILE A 19 -1.27 2.15 4.98
N VAL A 20 -0.58 2.76 5.93
CA VAL A 20 -0.10 2.05 7.12
C VAL A 20 -1.28 1.84 8.06
N VAL A 21 -1.51 0.59 8.46
CA VAL A 21 -2.59 0.20 9.35
C VAL A 21 -2.08 -0.65 10.50
N LYS A 22 -2.84 -0.67 11.60
CA LYS A 22 -2.50 -1.47 12.78
C LYS A 22 -2.72 -2.97 12.57
N ASP A 23 -3.75 -3.33 11.81
CA ASP A 23 -4.14 -4.72 11.53
C ASP A 23 -4.50 -4.86 10.05
N ALA A 24 -3.61 -5.51 9.30
CA ALA A 24 -3.77 -5.71 7.87
C ALA A 24 -4.97 -6.61 7.53
N GLN A 25 -5.15 -7.70 8.29
CA GLN A 25 -6.23 -8.67 8.03
C GLN A 25 -7.59 -8.01 8.19
N LYS A 26 -7.82 -7.34 9.33
CA LYS A 26 -9.07 -6.62 9.58
C LYS A 26 -9.33 -5.52 8.54
N THR A 27 -8.27 -4.84 8.11
CA THR A 27 -8.38 -3.77 7.11
C THR A 27 -8.78 -4.34 5.75
N ILE A 28 -8.16 -5.43 5.31
CA ILE A 28 -8.51 -6.15 4.08
C ILE A 28 -9.98 -6.59 4.10
N GLU A 29 -10.44 -7.18 5.20
CA GLU A 29 -11.83 -7.59 5.37
C GLU A 29 -12.80 -6.41 5.23
N ASN A 30 -12.46 -5.27 5.81
CA ASN A 30 -13.25 -4.05 5.65
C ASN A 30 -13.28 -3.57 4.20
N TYR A 31 -12.15 -3.55 3.50
CA TYR A 31 -12.09 -3.17 2.09
C TYR A 31 -12.89 -4.11 1.20
N TRP A 32 -12.82 -5.42 1.47
CA TRP A 32 -13.59 -6.43 0.76
C TRP A 32 -15.10 -6.27 1.02
N ASN A 33 -15.51 -6.19 2.28
CA ASN A 33 -16.93 -6.21 2.65
C ASN A 33 -17.66 -4.88 2.38
N ILE A 34 -16.97 -3.74 2.52
CA ILE A 34 -17.57 -2.41 2.36
C ILE A 34 -17.47 -1.91 0.91
N PHE A 35 -16.33 -2.16 0.25
CA PHE A 35 -16.02 -1.60 -1.07
C PHE A 35 -15.89 -2.64 -2.18
N GLY A 36 -15.88 -3.94 -1.85
CA GLY A 36 -15.66 -5.00 -2.85
C GLY A 36 -14.25 -5.02 -3.44
N ILE A 37 -13.25 -4.43 -2.75
CA ILE A 37 -11.88 -4.34 -3.25
C ILE A 37 -11.13 -5.64 -2.90
N GLY A 38 -10.64 -6.32 -3.93
CA GLY A 38 -9.84 -7.53 -3.86
C GLY A 38 -9.80 -8.25 -5.21
N PRO A 39 -9.24 -9.48 -5.29
CA PRO A 39 -8.58 -10.22 -4.23
C PRO A 39 -7.28 -9.55 -3.75
N TRP A 40 -6.82 -9.92 -2.55
CA TRP A 40 -5.60 -9.37 -1.95
C TRP A 40 -4.47 -10.40 -1.94
N GLU A 41 -3.28 -9.97 -2.32
CA GLU A 41 -2.04 -10.74 -2.14
C GLU A 41 -1.35 -10.24 -0.87
N VAL A 42 -1.15 -11.14 0.11
CA VAL A 42 -0.59 -10.79 1.42
C VAL A 42 0.79 -11.40 1.58
N PHE A 43 1.76 -10.56 1.93
CA PHE A 43 3.15 -10.91 2.13
C PHE A 43 3.61 -10.51 3.53
N GLU A 44 4.46 -11.34 4.14
CA GLU A 44 5.23 -10.95 5.32
C GLU A 44 6.58 -10.41 4.86
N HIS A 45 6.77 -9.10 5.04
CA HIS A 45 7.99 -8.39 4.71
C HIS A 45 8.82 -8.20 5.97
N GLY A 46 10.04 -8.73 5.97
CA GLY A 46 10.96 -8.58 7.09
C GLY A 46 12.17 -9.49 6.95
N VAL A 47 13.04 -9.47 7.95
CA VAL A 47 14.20 -10.36 8.00
C VAL A 47 13.72 -11.81 8.12
N PRO A 48 14.22 -12.78 7.31
CA PRO A 48 15.38 -12.70 6.41
C PRO A 48 15.06 -12.42 4.94
N VAL A 49 13.78 -12.21 4.58
CA VAL A 49 13.35 -12.07 3.19
C VAL A 49 13.87 -10.77 2.57
N ILE A 50 13.93 -9.69 3.36
CA ILE A 50 14.40 -8.38 2.93
C ILE A 50 15.74 -8.08 3.62
N HIS A 51 16.76 -7.83 2.81
CA HIS A 51 18.09 -7.44 3.24
C HIS A 51 18.19 -5.91 3.27
N ASP A 52 19.17 -5.37 4.01
CA ASP A 52 19.49 -3.94 4.05
C ASP A 52 18.32 -3.00 4.43
N LEU A 53 17.44 -3.49 5.32
CA LEU A 53 16.38 -2.67 5.91
C LEU A 53 17.01 -1.49 6.66
N THR A 54 16.60 -0.27 6.31
CA THR A 54 17.03 0.95 6.98
C THR A 54 15.85 1.74 7.54
N TYR A 55 16.04 2.33 8.72
CA TYR A 55 15.09 3.25 9.33
C TYR A 55 15.84 4.52 9.76
N HIS A 56 15.47 5.67 9.19
CA HIS A 56 16.21 6.94 9.33
C HIS A 56 17.72 6.81 9.05
N GLY A 57 18.08 6.06 8.00
CA GLY A 57 19.47 5.86 7.58
C GLY A 57 20.29 4.91 8.44
N LYS A 58 19.70 4.29 9.47
CA LYS A 58 20.37 3.27 10.30
C LYS A 58 19.87 1.88 9.94
N PRO A 59 20.72 0.83 10.04
CA PRO A 59 20.25 -0.55 9.91
C PRO A 59 19.09 -0.81 10.87
N GLY A 60 18.01 -1.35 10.33
CA GLY A 60 16.78 -1.65 11.06
C GLY A 60 16.44 -3.13 10.96
N SER A 61 15.92 -3.70 12.04
CA SER A 61 15.31 -5.02 12.05
C SER A 61 13.82 -4.86 12.35
N PHE A 62 13.00 -4.87 11.31
CA PHE A 62 11.55 -4.84 11.47
C PHE A 62 10.87 -5.75 10.46
N SER A 63 9.72 -6.25 10.87
CA SER A 63 8.84 -7.07 10.04
C SER A 63 7.45 -6.45 10.02
N HIS A 64 6.78 -6.54 8.89
CA HIS A 64 5.45 -5.99 8.66
C HIS A 64 4.70 -6.84 7.64
N LYS A 65 3.37 -6.79 7.70
CA LYS A 65 2.50 -7.40 6.69
C LYS A 65 2.18 -6.37 5.63
N VAL A 66 2.29 -6.77 4.37
CA VAL A 66 1.90 -5.95 3.23
C VAL A 66 0.83 -6.68 2.46
N ALA A 67 -0.21 -5.97 2.06
CA ALA A 67 -1.28 -6.50 1.25
C ALA A 67 -1.48 -5.62 0.02
N PHE A 68 -1.54 -6.25 -1.16
CA PHE A 68 -1.75 -5.58 -2.43
C PHE A 68 -3.07 -6.01 -3.06
N ALA A 69 -3.82 -5.04 -3.56
CA ALA A 69 -4.96 -5.27 -4.43
C ALA A 69 -4.97 -4.20 -5.52
N THR A 70 -5.35 -4.59 -6.73
CA THR A 70 -5.49 -3.68 -7.87
C THR A 70 -6.97 -3.42 -8.12
N VAL A 71 -7.35 -2.16 -8.24
CA VAL A 71 -8.70 -1.74 -8.61
C VAL A 71 -8.66 -1.13 -10.00
N GLY A 72 -9.46 -1.69 -10.91
CA GLY A 72 -9.41 -1.34 -12.34
C GLY A 72 -8.56 -2.33 -13.14
N PRO A 73 -8.31 -2.04 -14.44
CA PRO A 73 -7.52 -2.94 -15.28
C PRO A 73 -6.13 -3.17 -14.66
N ALA A 74 -5.81 -4.43 -14.42
CA ALA A 74 -4.48 -4.86 -14.02
C ALA A 74 -3.50 -4.42 -15.11
N GLN A 75 -2.36 -3.86 -14.69
CA GLN A 75 -1.34 -3.36 -15.59
C GLN A 75 -0.19 -4.34 -15.75
#